data_AF-A0A3D2K612-F1
#
_entry.id   AF-A0A3D2K612-F1
#
_cell.length_a   1.000
_cell.length_b   1.000
_cell.length_c   1.000
_cell.angle_alpha   90.00
_cell.angle_beta   90.00
_cell.angle_gamma   90.00
#
_symmetry.space_group_name_H-M   'P 1'
#
loop_
_entity.id
_entity.type
_entity.pdbx_description
1 polymer ?
#
loop_
_entity_poly.entity_id
_entity_poly.type
_entity_poly.pdbx_seq_one_letter_code
_entity_poly.pdbx_strand_id
1 'polypeptide(L)'
;MCSTVKNLEARVKGCVFMWGCLSSDVSFDITSYLQSFHRSATDAGFFSESMAVIGGYSLPAYTRILDGAPKVYLSSGMHGDEPAGVIAMLELLRSGFFG
;
A
#
# COMPACT_ATOMS: atom_id res chain seq x y z
N MET A 1 -11.16 -20.56 -16.36
CA MET A 1 -10.28 -21.69 -15.98
C MET A 1 -8.84 -21.16 -15.98
N CYS A 2 -8.36 -20.64 -14.85
CA CYS A 2 -6.98 -20.16 -14.75
C CYS A 2 -6.28 -20.97 -13.66
N SER A 3 -5.62 -22.02 -14.11
CA SER A 3 -4.79 -22.91 -13.32
C SER A 3 -3.40 -22.31 -13.12
N THR A 4 -2.83 -22.63 -11.94
CA THR A 4 -1.40 -22.60 -11.58
C THR A 4 -0.98 -21.44 -10.66
N VAL A 5 -1.35 -21.56 -9.38
CA VAL A 5 -0.53 -21.04 -8.26
C VAL A 5 0.61 -22.05 -8.06
N LYS A 6 1.85 -21.67 -8.40
CA LYS A 6 3.02 -22.47 -8.00
C LYS A 6 3.37 -22.10 -6.56
N ASN A 7 3.32 -23.13 -5.71
CA ASN A 7 3.82 -23.14 -4.35
C ASN A 7 5.20 -22.48 -4.25
N LEU A 8 5.28 -21.43 -3.44
CA LEU A 8 6.53 -20.85 -2.96
C LEU A 8 6.66 -21.12 -1.46
N GLU A 9 6.61 -22.41 -1.09
CA GLU A 9 7.03 -22.87 0.24
C GLU A 9 8.56 -22.86 0.30
N ALA A 10 9.13 -21.72 0.68
CA ALA A 10 10.36 -21.54 1.45
C ALA A 10 10.89 -20.11 1.25
N ARG A 11 10.94 -19.33 2.34
CA ARG A 11 11.58 -17.99 2.47
C ARG A 11 10.89 -16.77 1.81
N VAL A 12 9.62 -16.50 2.12
CA VAL A 12 9.07 -15.15 1.91
C VAL A 12 8.52 -14.57 3.22
N LYS A 13 9.15 -13.48 3.66
CA LYS A 13 8.61 -12.56 4.66
C LYS A 13 7.57 -11.68 3.94
N GLY A 14 6.29 -11.97 4.14
CA GLY A 14 5.13 -11.10 3.79
C GLY A 14 4.94 -10.76 2.31
N CYS A 15 3.90 -11.30 1.69
CA CYS A 15 3.49 -10.99 0.32
C CYS A 15 2.08 -10.33 0.34
N VAL A 16 1.88 -9.21 -0.36
CA VAL A 16 0.63 -8.41 -0.44
C VAL A 16 0.10 -8.45 -1.87
N PHE A 17 -1.23 -8.47 -2.02
CA PHE A 17 -1.95 -8.46 -3.30
C PHE A 17 -2.89 -7.24 -3.39
N MET A 18 -3.08 -6.69 -4.60
CA MET A 18 -3.99 -5.56 -4.90
C MET A 18 -4.61 -5.77 -6.31
N TRP A 19 -5.92 -5.59 -6.48
CA TRP A 19 -6.61 -5.62 -7.80
C TRP A 19 -7.94 -4.84 -7.76
N GLY A 20 -8.18 -3.92 -8.72
CA GLY A 20 -9.42 -3.88 -9.53
C GLY A 20 -10.48 -2.77 -9.33
N CYS A 21 -10.85 -2.14 -10.48
CA CYS A 21 -12.09 -1.43 -10.89
C CYS A 21 -12.64 -0.21 -10.11
N LEU A 22 -12.85 0.91 -10.83
CA LEU A 22 -13.45 2.18 -10.35
C LEU A 22 -14.72 2.55 -11.15
N SER A 23 -15.80 2.93 -10.46
CA SER A 23 -17.05 3.50 -11.01
C SER A 23 -17.20 5.00 -10.70
N SER A 24 -16.89 5.82 -11.72
CA SER A 24 -17.64 6.93 -12.33
C SER A 24 -18.26 8.17 -11.65
N ASP A 25 -17.96 8.64 -10.42
CA ASP A 25 -18.44 10.03 -10.07
C ASP A 25 -17.55 10.92 -9.17
N VAL A 26 -16.40 10.43 -8.72
CA VAL A 26 -15.26 11.27 -8.30
C VAL A 26 -14.03 10.62 -8.90
N SER A 27 -13.31 11.32 -9.79
CA SER A 27 -12.09 10.75 -10.35
C SER A 27 -11.01 10.74 -9.26
N PHE A 28 -10.89 9.63 -8.54
CA PHE A 28 -9.77 9.40 -7.65
C PHE A 28 -8.50 9.28 -8.50
N ASP A 29 -7.65 10.30 -8.47
CA ASP A 29 -6.37 10.26 -9.16
C ASP A 29 -5.38 9.38 -8.38
N ILE A 30 -5.34 8.11 -8.79
CA ILE A 30 -4.43 7.11 -8.23
C ILE A 30 -2.96 7.52 -8.37
N THR A 31 -2.58 8.23 -9.43
CA THR A 31 -1.19 8.62 -9.67
C THR A 31 -0.76 9.67 -8.65
N SER A 32 -1.56 10.73 -8.50
CA SER A 32 -1.33 11.77 -7.50
C SER A 32 -1.35 11.21 -6.07
N TYR A 33 -2.27 10.27 -5.78
CA TYR A 33 -2.32 9.58 -4.50
C TYR A 33 -1.03 8.80 -4.22
N LEU A 34 -0.59 7.93 -5.14
CA LEU A 34 0.61 7.10 -4.95
C LEU A 34 1.87 7.96 -4.77
N GLN A 35 2.01 9.05 -5.53
CA GLN A 35 3.12 10.00 -5.36
C GLN A 35 3.07 10.70 -4.00
N SER A 36 1.90 11.18 -3.57
CA SER A 36 1.72 11.84 -2.28
C SER A 36 2.00 10.90 -1.11
N PHE A 37 1.52 9.66 -1.21
CA PHE A 37 1.74 8.63 -0.20
C PHE A 37 3.22 8.28 -0.10
N HIS A 38 3.88 8.03 -1.24
CA HIS A 38 5.30 7.71 -1.28
C HIS A 38 6.12 8.77 -0.58
N ARG A 39 5.94 10.04 -0.97
CA ARG A 39 6.65 11.16 -0.36
C ARG A 39 6.39 11.26 1.15
N SER A 40 5.14 11.20 1.57
CA SER A 40 4.78 11.34 2.99
C SER A 40 5.34 10.18 3.83
N ALA A 41 5.35 8.97 3.28
CA ALA A 41 5.93 7.80 3.94
C ALA A 41 7.46 7.89 4.04
N THR A 42 8.15 8.30 2.97
CA THR A 42 9.61 8.46 3.00
C THR A 42 10.04 9.59 3.93
N ASP A 43 9.30 10.70 3.94
CA ASP A 43 9.54 11.83 4.85
C ASP A 43 9.33 11.40 6.32
N ALA A 44 8.42 10.46 6.58
CA ALA A 44 8.20 9.83 7.89
C ALA A 44 9.18 8.68 8.20
N GLY A 45 10.23 8.47 7.41
CA GLY A 45 11.28 7.48 7.67
C GLY A 45 10.94 6.04 7.30
N PHE A 46 9.91 5.81 6.48
CA PHE A 46 9.64 4.50 5.91
C PHE A 46 10.48 4.27 4.65
N PHE A 47 10.92 3.03 4.44
CA PHE A 47 11.45 2.56 3.16
C PHE A 47 10.37 1.80 2.38
N SER A 48 10.41 1.88 1.06
CA SER A 48 9.43 1.26 0.16
C SER A 48 10.03 0.09 -0.61
N GLU A 49 9.26 -0.99 -0.78
CA GLU A 49 9.56 -2.10 -1.67
C GLU A 49 8.36 -2.37 -2.60
N SER A 50 8.61 -2.58 -3.89
CA SER A 50 7.53 -2.93 -4.84
C SER A 50 7.25 -4.43 -4.76
N MET A 51 6.05 -4.78 -4.33
CA MET A 51 5.64 -6.18 -4.15
C MET A 51 5.13 -6.81 -5.43
N ALA A 52 4.47 -6.00 -6.26
CA ALA A 52 3.92 -6.41 -7.54
C ALA A 52 3.73 -5.19 -8.45
N VAL A 53 3.44 -5.45 -9.73
CA VAL A 53 2.94 -4.46 -10.67
C VAL A 53 1.61 -4.97 -11.20
N ILE A 54 0.52 -4.22 -11.01
CA ILE A 54 -0.82 -4.56 -11.47
C ILE A 54 -1.35 -3.38 -12.30
N GLY A 55 -1.76 -3.65 -13.54
CA GLY A 55 -2.35 -2.62 -14.41
C GLY A 55 -1.43 -1.42 -14.67
N GLY A 56 -0.11 -1.60 -14.62
CA GLY A 56 0.88 -0.53 -14.79
C GLY A 56 1.21 0.25 -13.51
N TYR A 57 0.57 -0.06 -12.38
CA TYR A 57 0.83 0.57 -11.09
C TYR A 57 1.64 -0.36 -10.18
N SER A 58 2.62 0.20 -9.46
CA SER A 58 3.33 -0.54 -8.41
C SER A 58 2.42 -0.71 -7.20
N LEU A 59 2.51 -1.89 -6.59
CA LEU A 59 1.97 -2.19 -5.27
C LEU A 59 3.10 -2.04 -4.24
N PRO A 60 3.26 -0.87 -3.58
CA PRO A 60 4.32 -0.66 -2.61
C PRO A 60 3.96 -1.22 -1.23
N ALA A 61 4.93 -1.82 -0.55
CA ALA A 61 4.94 -1.96 0.90
C ALA A 61 5.89 -0.94 1.51
N TYR A 62 5.42 -0.26 2.56
CA TYR A 62 6.21 0.70 3.34
C TYR A 62 6.54 0.10 4.69
N THR A 63 7.82 0.09 5.05
CA THR A 63 8.30 -0.45 6.33
C THR A 63 9.13 0.59 7.07
N ARG A 64 8.91 0.73 8.38
CA ARG A 64 9.76 1.47 9.31
C ARG A 64 10.10 0.56 10.47
N ILE A 65 11.37 0.54 10.86
CA ILE A 65 11.88 -0.29 11.96
C ILE A 65 12.23 0.66 13.11
N LEU A 66 11.66 0.39 14.28
CA LEU A 66 11.90 1.11 15.52
C LEU A 66 12.25 0.11 16.61
N ASP A 67 13.42 0.28 17.24
CA ASP A 67 13.88 -0.62 18.29
C ASP A 67 12.95 -0.56 19.51
N GLY A 68 12.51 -1.74 19.98
CA GLY A 68 11.61 -1.86 21.12
C GLY A 68 10.13 -1.56 20.84
N ALA A 69 9.76 -1.20 19.61
CA ALA A 69 8.36 -0.94 19.25
C ALA A 69 7.59 -2.24 18.89
N PRO A 70 6.27 -2.31 19.14
CA PRO A 70 5.45 -3.43 18.70
C PRO A 70 5.38 -3.49 17.17
N LYS A 71 5.25 -4.71 16.64
CA LYS A 71 5.05 -4.92 15.20
C LYS A 71 3.59 -4.66 14.85
N VAL A 72 3.35 -3.68 13.98
CA VAL A 72 2.03 -3.31 13.49
C VAL A 72 1.98 -3.49 11.97
N TYR A 73 0.87 -4.01 11.46
CA TYR A 73 0.58 -4.12 10.04
C TYR A 73 -0.74 -3.40 9.74
N LEU A 74 -0.71 -2.53 8.73
CA LEU A 74 -1.87 -1.77 8.26
C LEU A 74 -1.97 -1.93 6.74
N SER A 75 -3.18 -2.13 6.25
CA SER A 75 -3.48 -2.19 4.82
C SER A 75 -4.85 -1.59 4.54
N SER A 76 -5.01 -0.97 3.37
CA SER A 76 -6.27 -0.44 2.89
C SER A 76 -6.34 -0.47 1.35
N GLY A 77 -7.51 -0.17 0.78
CA GLY A 77 -7.71 -0.12 -0.68
C GLY A 77 -7.88 -1.49 -1.33
N MET A 78 -8.45 -2.47 -0.60
CA MET A 78 -8.79 -3.78 -1.17
C MET A 78 -9.99 -3.70 -2.12
N HIS A 79 -10.90 -2.75 -1.89
CA HIS A 79 -12.02 -2.44 -2.77
C HIS A 79 -11.82 -1.05 -3.39
N GLY A 80 -11.87 -0.95 -4.72
CA GLY A 80 -11.58 0.28 -5.47
C GLY A 80 -12.63 1.38 -5.33
N ASP A 81 -13.83 1.02 -4.88
CA ASP A 81 -14.95 1.90 -4.57
C ASP A 81 -14.97 2.38 -3.11
N GLU A 82 -14.02 1.92 -2.27
CA GLU A 82 -13.89 2.29 -0.86
C GLU A 82 -12.61 3.13 -0.58
N PRO A 83 -12.49 4.37 -1.09
CA PRO A 83 -11.25 5.16 -1.00
C PRO A 83 -10.96 5.71 0.41
N ALA A 84 -11.92 5.66 1.34
CA ALA A 84 -11.80 6.32 2.64
C ALA A 84 -10.59 5.84 3.46
N GLY A 85 -10.28 4.54 3.43
CA GLY A 85 -9.19 3.99 4.23
C GLY A 85 -7.80 4.38 3.71
N VAL A 86 -7.59 4.40 2.39
CA VAL A 86 -6.33 4.86 1.78
C VAL A 86 -6.12 6.36 1.99
N ILE A 87 -7.19 7.15 1.92
CA ILE A 87 -7.16 8.58 2.25
C ILE A 87 -6.79 8.79 3.72
N ALA A 88 -7.39 8.04 4.65
CA ALA A 88 -7.09 8.15 6.08
C ALA A 88 -5.62 7.81 6.38
N MET A 89 -5.04 6.79 5.72
CA MET A 89 -3.63 6.46 5.90
C MET A 89 -2.70 7.59 5.43
N LEU A 90 -3.01 8.25 4.32
CA LEU A 90 -2.25 9.41 3.85
C LEU A 90 -2.32 10.57 4.86
N GLU A 91 -3.50 10.84 5.42
CA GLU A 91 -3.67 11.88 6.42
C GLU A 91 -2.94 11.57 7.73
N LEU A 92 -2.88 10.30 8.17
CA LEU A 92 -2.07 9.90 9.32
C LEU A 92 -0.57 10.13 9.09
N LEU A 93 -0.07 9.88 7.88
CA LEU A 93 1.32 10.20 7.53
C LEU A 93 1.56 11.71 7.59
N ARG A 94 0.66 12.50 6.99
CA ARG A 94 0.76 13.96 6.95
C ARG A 94 0.63 14.62 8.33
N SER A 95 -0.16 14.04 9.22
CA SER A 95 -0.32 14.54 10.58
C SER A 95 0.87 14.22 11.49
N GLY A 96 1.87 13.48 10.99
CA GLY A 96 3.01 13.03 11.79
C GLY A 96 2.63 11.98 12.83
N PHE A 97 1.50 11.28 12.68
CA PHE A 97 1.06 10.26 13.65
C PHE A 97 2.12 9.14 13.84
N PHE A 98 2.87 8.85 12.77
CA PHE A 98 3.93 7.85 12.78
C PHE A 98 5.31 8.43 13.11
N GLY A 99 5.45 9.76 13.29
CA GLY A 99 6.71 10.48 13.49
C GLY A 99 7.50 10.04 14.71
#